data_AF-A0A2V8ZX33-F1
#
_entry.id   AF-A0A2V8ZX33-F1
#
_cell.length_a   1.000
_cell.length_b   1.000
_cell.length_c   1.000
_cell.angle_alpha   90.00
_cell.angle_beta   90.00
_cell.angle_gamma   90.00
#
_symmetry.space_group_name_H-M   'P 1'
#
loop_
_entity.id
_entity.type
_entity.pdbx_description
1 polymer ?
#
loop_
_entity_poly.entity_id
_entity_poly.type
_entity_poly.pdbx_seq_one_letter_code
_entity_poly.pdbx_strand_id
1 'polypeptide(L)' 'MDTNVRVLVANGPRLIRELVLSTLSEQAGIRVVGEAKNEQDVPSLVAQTKPDFLL' A
#
# COMPACT_ATOMS: atom_id res chain seq x y z
N MET A 1 13.03 -6.20 -16.85
CA MET A 1 12.16 -5.06 -16.48
C MET A 1 11.41 -5.52 -15.26
N ASP A 2 11.92 -5.18 -14.08
CA ASP A 2 11.31 -5.55 -12.82
C ASP A 2 10.04 -4.68 -12.63
N THR A 3 8.90 -5.20 -13.07
CA THR A 3 7.60 -4.54 -12.94
C THR A 3 7.20 -4.60 -11.47
N ASN A 4 7.68 -3.63 -10.69
CA ASN A 4 7.40 -3.56 -9.26
C ASN A 4 6.12 -2.75 -9.07
N VAL A 5 4.99 -3.44 -8.93
CA VAL A 5 3.65 -2.85 -8.72
C VAL A 5 3.66 -2.06 -7.43
N ARG A 6 3.37 -0.76 -7.51
CA ARG A 6 3.40 0.16 -6.36
C ARG A 6 2.05 0.14 -5.66
N VAL A 7 2.02 -0.32 -4.42
CA VAL A 7 0.78 -0.47 -3.64
C VAL A 7 0.73 0.54 -2.50
N LEU A 8 -0.38 1.26 -2.36
CA LEU A 8 -0.70 2.06 -1.16
C LEU A 8 -1.75 1.29 -0.34
N VAL A 9 -1.48 1.06 0.94
CA VAL A 9 -2.38 0.31 1.83
C VAL A 9 -3.16 1.28 2.71
N ALA A 10 -4.48 1.34 2.56
CA ALA A 10 -5.41 2.19 3.30
C ALA A 10 -6.36 1.34 4.15
N ASN A 11 -5.81 0.62 5.12
CA ASN A 11 -6.57 -0.31 5.93
C ASN A 11 -6.74 0.20 7.38
N GLY A 12 -7.97 0.55 7.75
CA GLY A 12 -8.33 1.09 9.07
C GLY A 12 -8.15 0.10 10.23
N PRO A 13 -8.62 -1.16 10.16
CA PRO A 13 -8.39 -2.16 11.20
C PRO A 13 -6.94 -2.67 11.22
N ARG A 14 -6.23 -2.36 12.30
CA ARG A 14 -4.79 -2.66 12.52
C ARG A 14 -4.39 -4.13 12.29
N LEU A 15 -5.30 -5.06 12.56
CA LEU A 15 -5.08 -6.52 12.50
C LEU A 15 -4.93 -7.04 11.06
N ILE A 16 -5.74 -6.54 10.13
CA ILE A 16 -5.65 -6.94 8.71
C ILE A 16 -4.44 -6.26 8.06
N ARG A 17 -4.05 -5.06 8.52
CA ARG A 17 -2.93 -4.30 7.93
C ARG A 17 -1.59 -5.03 8.06
N GLU A 18 -1.31 -5.63 9.21
CA GLU A 18 -0.07 -6.38 9.43
C GLU A 18 0.00 -7.61 8.50
N LEU A 19 -1.11 -8.36 8.38
CA LEU A 19 -1.23 -9.50 7.49
C LEU A 19 -1.01 -9.12 6.01
N VAL A 20 -1.64 -8.02 5.58
CA VAL A 20 -1.50 -7.50 4.21
C VAL A 20 -0.06 -7.08 3.93
N LEU A 21 0.56 -6.31 4.81
CA LEU A 21 1.95 -5.84 4.63
C LEU A 21 2.95 -7.00 4.61
N SER A 22 2.77 -7.99 5.49
CA SER A 22 3.62 -9.18 5.55
C SER A 22 3.56 -9.96 4.23
N THR A 23 2.34 -10.20 3.74
CA THR A 23 2.10 -10.96 2.50
C THR A 23 2.64 -10.21 1.27
N LEU A 24 2.42 -8.90 1.18
CA LEU A 24 2.89 -8.09 0.05
C LEU A 24 4.42 -7.93 0.03
N SER A 25 5.07 -7.92 1.20
CA SER A 25 6.53 -7.81 1.30
C SER A 25 7.27 -9.08 0.86
N GLU A 26 6.60 -10.23 0.92
CA GLU A 26 7.14 -11.52 0.49
C GLU A 26 6.95 -11.77 -1.02
N GLN A 27 6.14 -10.97 -1.73
CA GLN A 27 5.91 -11.10 -3.16
C GLN A 27 6.94 -10.33 -4.00
N ALA A 28 7.73 -11.07 -4.79
CA ALA A 28 8.56 -10.48 -5.82
C ALA A 28 7.70 -9.72 -6.85
N GLY A 29 8.03 -8.46 -7.12
CA GLY A 29 7.29 -7.60 -8.04
C GLY A 29 6.19 -6.74 -7.39
N ILE A 30 6.09 -6.73 -6.06
CA ILE A 30 5.23 -5.79 -5.33
C ILE A 30 6.09 -4.90 -4.43
N ARG A 31 5.80 -3.59 -4.45
CA ARG A 31 6.43 -2.62 -3.57
C ARG A 31 5.36 -1.77 -2.88
N VAL A 32 5.30 -1.85 -1.56
CA VAL A 32 4.47 -0.95 -0.76
C VAL A 32 5.12 0.45 -0.77
N VAL A 33 4.38 1.45 -1.22
CA VAL A 33 4.86 2.84 -1.34
C VAL A 33 4.32 3.76 -0.25
N GLY A 34 3.39 3.28 0.57
CA GLY A 34 2.91 3.99 1.74
C GLY A 34 1.77 3.27 2.45
N GLU A 35 1.37 3.83 3.57
CA GLU A 35 0.23 3.37 4.37
C GLU A 35 -0.63 4.57 4.78
N ALA A 36 -1.94 4.49 4.55
CA ALA A 36 -2.91 5.42 5.11
C ALA A 36 -3.55 4.79 6.35
N LYS A 37 -3.43 5.47 7.50
CA LYS A 37 -4.07 5.05 8.75
C LYS A 37 -5.51 5.53 8.84
N ASN A 38 -5.82 6.66 8.20
CA ASN A 38 -7.16 7.21 8.08
C ASN A 38 -7.52 7.35 6.60
N GLU A 39 -8.78 7.11 6.27
CA GLU A 39 -9.30 7.26 4.90
C GLU A 39 -9.15 8.69 4.38
N GLN A 40 -9.21 9.68 5.29
CA GLN A 40 -9.03 11.10 4.99
C GLN A 40 -7.64 11.42 4.41
N ASP A 41 -6.61 10.62 4.75
CA ASP A 41 -5.23 10.85 4.31
C ASP A 41 -4.96 10.23 2.92
N VAL A 42 -5.83 9.34 2.46
CA VAL A 42 -5.67 8.57 1.20
C VAL A 42 -5.48 9.47 -0.01
N PRO A 43 -6.29 10.52 -0.26
CA PRO A 43 -6.13 11.36 -1.45
C PRO A 43 -4.75 12.04 -1.50
N SER A 44 -4.28 12.54 -0.36
CA SER A 44 -2.98 13.18 -0.22
C SER A 44 -1.82 12.19 -0.45
N LEU A 45 -1.96 10.96 0.05
CA LEU A 45 -0.99 9.89 -0.13
C LEU A 45 -0.95 9.38 -1.57
N VAL A 46 -2.09 9.22 -2.23
CA VAL A 46 -2.16 8.84 -3.66
C VAL A 46 -1.48 9.90 -4.52
N ALA A 47 -1.75 11.19 -4.27
CA ALA A 47 -1.14 12.28 -5.03
C ALA A 47 0.39 12.31 -4.89
N GLN A 48 0.91 12.05 -3.69
CA GLN A 48 2.36 12.03 -3.42
C GLN A 48 3.04 10.76 -3.93
N THR A 49 2.42 9.60 -3.71
CA THR A 49 3.05 8.29 -3.93
C THR A 49 2.72 7.69 -5.29
N LYS A 50 1.74 8.22 -6.02
CA LYS A 50 1.27 7.75 -7.35
C LYS A 50 1.33 6.21 -7.45
N PRO A 51 0.58 5.50 -6.59
CA PRO A 51 0.57 4.05 -6.59
C PRO A 51 -0.12 3.52 -7.84
N ASP A 52 0.25 2.31 -8.26
CA ASP A 52 -0.43 1.56 -9.32
C ASP A 52 -1.70 0.89 -8.78
N PHE A 53 -1.77 0.65 -7.47
CA PHE A 53 -2.90 0.00 -6.79
C PHE A 53 -3.13 0.57 -5.38
N LEU A 54 -4.39 0.75 -5.00
CA LEU A 54 -4.84 1.15 -3.66
C LEU A 54 -5.58 -0.04 -3.04
N LEU A 55 -5.18 -0.44 -1.83
CA LEU A 55 -5.70 -1.62 -1.13
C LEU A 55 -6.27 -1.24 0.23
#